data_AF-A0A2S2C7C9-F1
#
_entry.id   AF-A0A2S2C7C9-F1
#
_cell.length_a   1.000
_cell.length_b   1.000
_cell.length_c   1.000
_cell.angle_alpha   90.00
_cell.angle_beta   90.00
_cell.angle_gamma   90.00
#
_symmetry.space_group_name_H-M   'P 1'
#
loop_
_entity.id
_entity.type
_entity.pdbx_description
1 polymer ?
#
loop_
_entity_poly.entity_id
_entity_poly.type
_entity_poly.pdbx_seq_one_letter_code
_entity_poly.pdbx_strand_id
1 'polypeptide(L)'
;MLRTVLENPALLDRTPTEVIDRRTAGEISDTEMMQVLLDWNFTFGTVPVSSGISADAYEPGSWDEIERAYYRGLLTDDEIGRLTERNTDALEQAARSA
;
A
#
# COMPACT_ATOMS: atom_id res chain seq x y z
N MET A 1 10.94 -1.16 -23.63
CA MET A 1 12.25 -1.53 -23.04
C MET A 1 11.98 -2.49 -21.88
N LEU A 2 12.14 -3.81 -22.09
CA LEU A 2 11.73 -4.85 -21.12
C LEU A 2 12.92 -5.58 -20.47
N ARG A 3 14.16 -5.23 -20.84
CA ARG A 3 15.34 -6.03 -20.47
C ARG A 3 15.96 -5.61 -19.13
N THR A 4 15.86 -4.35 -18.75
CA THR A 4 16.54 -3.79 -17.58
C THR A 4 15.86 -4.13 -16.25
N VAL A 5 14.52 -4.31 -16.23
CA VAL A 5 13.76 -4.62 -15.00
C VAL A 5 14.08 -6.03 -14.46
N LEU A 6 14.43 -6.97 -15.35
CA LEU A 6 14.79 -8.33 -14.97
C LEU A 6 16.18 -8.42 -14.31
N GLU A 7 17.02 -7.40 -14.48
CA GLU A 7 18.43 -7.43 -14.04
C GLU A 7 18.61 -6.88 -12.63
N ASN A 8 17.64 -6.11 -12.11
CA ASN A 8 17.67 -5.63 -10.73
C ASN A 8 16.24 -5.39 -10.19
N PRO A 9 15.60 -6.41 -9.60
CA PRO A 9 14.25 -6.28 -9.05
C PRO A 9 14.16 -5.25 -7.92
N ALA A 10 15.29 -4.82 -7.33
CA ALA A 10 15.33 -3.73 -6.35
C ALA A 10 15.15 -2.32 -6.96
N LEU A 11 15.07 -2.20 -8.30
CA LEU A 11 14.74 -0.94 -8.99
C LEU A 11 13.23 -0.74 -9.18
N LEU A 12 12.40 -1.74 -8.89
CA LEU A 12 10.98 -1.50 -8.74
C LEU A 12 10.77 -0.82 -7.38
N ASP A 13 10.02 0.28 -7.37
CA ASP A 13 9.56 0.86 -6.12
C ASP A 13 8.87 -0.25 -5.34
N ARG A 14 9.46 -0.65 -4.21
CA ARG A 14 8.89 -1.69 -3.35
C ARG A 14 7.46 -1.31 -3.03
N THR A 15 6.55 -2.27 -3.09
CA THR A 15 5.15 -2.04 -2.73
C THR A 15 4.80 -2.69 -1.39
N PRO A 16 3.76 -2.22 -0.68
CA PRO A 16 3.27 -2.91 0.52
C PRO A 16 2.89 -4.38 0.24
N THR A 17 2.33 -4.67 -0.94
CA THR A 17 2.02 -6.06 -1.34
C THR A 17 3.27 -6.94 -1.35
N GLU A 18 4.39 -6.46 -1.90
CA GLU A 18 5.64 -7.24 -1.92
C GLU A 18 6.18 -7.53 -0.51
N VAL A 19 6.03 -6.58 0.43
CA VAL A 19 6.43 -6.80 1.83
C VAL A 19 5.59 -7.91 2.46
N ILE A 20 4.28 -7.89 2.22
CA ILE A 20 3.33 -8.90 2.74
C ILE A 20 3.58 -10.27 2.09
N ASP A 21 3.80 -10.32 0.78
CA ASP A 21 4.07 -11.56 0.04
C ASP A 21 5.34 -12.25 0.57
N ARG A 22 6.38 -11.47 0.90
CA ARG A 22 7.62 -12.01 1.51
C ARG A 22 7.37 -12.61 2.89
N ARG A 23 6.46 -12.03 3.69
CA ARG A 23 6.04 -12.63 4.97
C ARG A 23 5.28 -13.92 4.74
N THR A 24 4.37 -13.97 3.78
CA THR A 24 3.64 -15.20 3.42
C THR A 24 4.56 -16.29 2.89
N ALA A 25 5.66 -15.92 2.21
CA ALA A 25 6.71 -16.84 1.78
C ALA A 25 7.65 -17.29 2.91
N GLY A 26 7.53 -16.71 4.11
CA GLY A 26 8.40 -17.01 5.26
C GLY A 26 9.80 -16.39 5.16
N GLU A 27 10.01 -15.41 4.27
CA GLU A 27 11.29 -14.73 4.10
C GLU A 27 11.54 -13.64 5.15
N ILE A 28 10.46 -13.06 5.68
CA ILE A 28 10.49 -12.11 6.79
C ILE A 28 9.45 -12.51 7.83
N SER A 29 9.71 -12.16 9.08
CA SER A 29 8.77 -12.35 10.17
C SER A 29 7.62 -11.32 10.15
N ASP A 30 6.55 -11.61 10.88
CA ASP A 30 5.44 -10.67 11.11
C ASP A 30 5.94 -9.35 11.71
N THR A 31 6.92 -9.41 12.60
CA THR A 31 7.50 -8.22 13.24
C THR A 31 8.25 -7.37 12.22
N GLU A 32 9.09 -7.98 11.39
CA GLU A 32 9.82 -7.25 10.33
C GLU A 32 8.87 -6.66 9.29
N MET A 33 7.83 -7.40 8.89
CA MET A 33 6.78 -6.89 8.00
C MET A 33 6.12 -5.65 8.60
N MET A 34 5.66 -5.73 9.86
CA MET A 34 4.97 -4.64 10.53
C MET A 34 5.86 -3.42 10.77
N GLN A 35 7.15 -3.61 11.06
CA GLN A 35 8.09 -2.49 11.17
C GLN A 35 8.19 -1.73 9.85
N VAL A 36 8.33 -2.43 8.72
CA VAL A 36 8.40 -1.79 7.39
C VAL A 36 7.10 -1.07 7.06
N LEU A 37 5.94 -1.69 7.32
CA LEU A 37 4.65 -1.09 6.98
C LEU A 37 4.27 0.08 7.89
N LEU A 38 4.67 0.09 9.16
CA LEU A 38 4.40 1.19 10.09
C LEU A 38 5.25 2.44 9.78
N ASP A 39 6.42 2.25 9.17
CA ASP A 39 7.29 3.35 8.71
C ASP A 39 6.99 3.78 7.27
N TRP A 40 6.01 3.13 6.61
CA TRP A 40 5.65 3.41 5.23
C TRP A 40 4.88 4.72 5.10
N ASN A 41 5.28 5.57 4.16
CA ASN A 41 4.54 6.78 3.81
C ASN A 41 3.45 6.46 2.78
N PHE A 42 2.26 6.10 3.25
CA PHE A 42 1.16 5.68 2.38
C PHE A 42 0.62 6.83 1.53
N THR A 43 0.45 6.54 0.24
CA THR A 43 -0.44 7.27 -0.66
C THR A 43 -1.85 6.68 -0.61
N PHE A 44 -2.85 7.54 -0.71
CA PHE A 44 -4.27 7.18 -0.75
C PHE A 44 -4.80 7.42 -2.16
N GLY A 45 -5.74 6.59 -2.60
CA GLY A 45 -6.28 6.71 -3.94
C GLY A 45 -7.00 8.04 -4.16
N THR A 46 -6.88 8.57 -5.37
CA THR A 46 -7.47 9.86 -5.75
C THR A 46 -8.17 9.72 -7.10
N VAL A 47 -9.13 10.61 -7.35
CA VAL A 47 -9.68 10.81 -8.70
C VAL A 47 -8.98 12.04 -9.28
N PRO A 48 -7.99 11.88 -10.18
CA PRO A 48 -7.27 13.02 -10.71
C PRO A 48 -8.21 13.88 -11.59
N VAL A 49 -8.27 15.17 -11.30
CA VAL A 49 -9.01 16.14 -12.12
C VAL A 49 -8.00 16.86 -13.01
N SER A 50 -8.13 16.72 -14.33
CA SER A 50 -7.27 17.41 -15.30
C SER A 50 -8.10 18.32 -16.19
N SER A 51 -7.77 19.61 -16.22
CA SER A 51 -8.44 20.61 -17.07
C SER A 51 -9.96 20.69 -16.89
N GLY A 52 -10.49 20.46 -15.68
CA GLY A 52 -11.93 20.50 -15.39
C GLY A 52 -12.70 19.26 -15.87
N ILE A 53 -11.99 18.26 -16.39
CA ILE A 53 -12.52 16.94 -16.72
C ILE A 53 -11.95 15.99 -15.66
N SER A 54 -12.84 15.38 -14.87
CA SER A 54 -12.44 14.25 -14.03
C SER A 54 -11.86 13.20 -14.96
N ALA A 55 -10.64 12.71 -14.71
CA ALA A 55 -10.28 11.43 -15.27
C ALA A 55 -11.33 10.43 -14.76
N ASP A 56 -11.99 9.71 -15.66
CA ASP A 56 -13.05 8.75 -15.30
C ASP A 56 -12.52 7.53 -14.52
N ALA A 57 -11.24 7.53 -14.13
CA ALA A 57 -10.55 6.43 -13.49
C ALA A 57 -9.99 6.82 -12.12
N TYR A 58 -10.39 6.08 -11.09
CA TYR A 58 -9.77 6.09 -9.78
C TYR A 58 -8.32 5.59 -9.89
N GLU A 59 -7.37 6.38 -9.39
CA GLU A 59 -5.97 5.96 -9.26
C GLU A 59 -5.76 5.42 -7.84
N PRO A 60 -5.54 4.10 -7.65
CA PRO A 60 -5.33 3.53 -6.33
C PRO A 60 -3.97 3.96 -5.76
N GLY A 61 -3.96 4.29 -4.47
CA GLY A 61 -2.75 4.50 -3.69
C GLY A 61 -2.22 3.22 -3.06
N SER A 62 -1.05 3.33 -2.43
CA SER A 62 -0.42 2.22 -1.69
C SER A 62 -1.25 1.73 -0.49
N TRP A 63 -2.14 2.56 0.07
CA TRP A 63 -3.06 2.11 1.12
C TRP A 63 -4.10 1.10 0.59
N ASP A 64 -4.55 1.25 -0.66
CA ASP A 64 -5.47 0.29 -1.27
C ASP A 64 -4.85 -1.12 -1.39
N GLU A 65 -3.52 -1.23 -1.39
CA GLU A 65 -2.83 -2.53 -1.32
C GLU A 65 -2.97 -3.19 0.06
N ILE A 66 -2.88 -2.41 1.14
CA ILE A 66 -3.09 -2.88 2.51
C ILE A 66 -4.53 -3.40 2.68
N GLU A 67 -5.51 -2.65 2.20
CA GLU A 67 -6.92 -3.05 2.26
C GLU A 67 -7.17 -4.33 1.47
N ARG A 68 -6.63 -4.44 0.25
CA ARG A 68 -6.71 -5.67 -0.55
C ARG A 68 -6.06 -6.86 0.16
N ALA A 69 -4.91 -6.67 0.80
CA ALA A 69 -4.22 -7.73 1.53
C ALA A 69 -5.03 -8.20 2.75
N TYR A 70 -5.64 -7.27 3.48
CA TYR A 70 -6.56 -7.58 4.58
C TYR A 70 -7.78 -8.36 4.10
N TYR A 71 -8.45 -7.94 3.03
CA TYR A 71 -9.59 -8.69 2.47
C TYR A 71 -9.22 -10.08 1.94
N ARG A 72 -7.95 -10.31 1.59
CA ARG A 72 -7.43 -11.63 1.22
C ARG A 72 -7.00 -12.48 2.42
N GLY A 73 -7.10 -11.97 3.64
CA GLY A 73 -6.67 -12.65 4.87
C GLY A 73 -5.15 -12.74 5.02
N LEU A 74 -4.39 -11.90 4.32
CA LEU A 74 -2.93 -11.85 4.43
C LEU A 74 -2.48 -10.98 5.62
N LEU A 75 -3.34 -10.07 6.06
CA LEU A 75 -3.18 -9.30 7.29
C LEU A 75 -4.27 -9.70 8.30
N THR A 76 -3.89 -9.75 9.56
CA THR A 76 -4.80 -9.96 10.69
C THR A 76 -5.48 -8.66 11.12
N ASP A 77 -6.57 -8.78 11.89
CA ASP A 77 -7.30 -7.65 12.46
C ASP A 77 -6.41 -6.74 13.34
N ASP A 78 -5.46 -7.32 14.08
CA ASP A 78 -4.52 -6.56 14.90
C ASP A 78 -3.50 -5.79 14.04
N GLU A 79 -2.99 -6.41 12.97
CA GLU A 79 -2.05 -5.78 12.04
C GLU A 79 -2.69 -4.59 11.31
N ILE A 80 -3.90 -4.77 10.77
CA ILE A 80 -4.63 -3.67 10.11
C ILE A 80 -5.04 -2.58 11.10
N GLY A 81 -5.40 -2.97 12.34
CA GLY A 81 -5.75 -2.02 13.40
C GLY A 81 -4.60 -1.08 13.74
N ARG A 82 -3.38 -1.62 13.89
CA ARG A 82 -2.18 -0.81 14.15
C ARG A 82 -1.82 0.10 12.98
N LEU A 83 -1.92 -0.39 11.74
CA LEU A 83 -1.68 0.44 10.55
C LEU A 83 -2.69 1.57 10.44
N THR A 84 -3.96 1.29 10.75
CA THR A 84 -5.03 2.29 10.76
C THR A 84 -4.77 3.34 11.84
N GLU A 85 -4.48 2.92 13.07
CA GLU A 85 -4.18 3.83 14.19
C GLU A 85 -3.04 4.79 13.83
N ARG A 86 -1.95 4.25 13.27
CA ARG A 86 -0.75 5.01 12.87
C ARG A 86 -1.02 6.05 11.76
N ASN A 87 -2.01 5.80 10.91
CA ASN A 87 -2.35 6.61 9.73
C ASN A 87 -3.71 7.31 9.84
N THR A 88 -4.31 7.35 11.03
CA THR A 88 -5.67 7.89 11.27
C THR A 88 -5.87 9.28 10.66
N ASP A 89 -4.96 10.22 10.92
CA ASP A 89 -5.08 11.59 10.41
C ASP A 89 -5.07 11.66 8.87
N ALA A 90 -4.24 10.83 8.24
CA ALA A 90 -4.12 10.79 6.78
C ALA A 90 -5.35 10.13 6.14
N LEU A 91 -5.87 9.08 6.76
CA LEU A 91 -7.13 8.42 6.37
C LEU A 91 -8.32 9.39 6.47
N GLU A 92 -8.42 10.13 7.57
CA GLU A 92 -9.46 11.15 7.72
C GLU A 92 -9.36 12.26 6.68
N GLN A 93 -8.15 12.65 6.30
CA GLN A 93 -7.94 13.66 5.27
C GLN A 93 -8.35 13.13 3.89
N ALA A 94 -7.96 11.90 3.55
CA ALA A 94 -8.33 11.25 2.30
C ALA A 94 -9.86 11.11 2.16
N ALA A 95 -10.54 10.69 3.24
CA ALA A 95 -11.99 10.55 3.27
C ALA A 95 -12.75 11.88 3.09
N ARG A 96 -12.14 13.02 3.46
CA ARG A 96 -12.72 14.35 3.24
C ARG A 96 -12.52 14.87 1.82
N SER A 97 -11.55 14.32 1.09
CA SER A 97 -11.18 14.75 -0.27
C SER A 97 -11.80 13.90 -1.39
N ALA A 98 -12.43 12.78 -1.04
CA ALA A 98 -13.17 11.90 -1.95
C ALA A 98 -14.63 12.33 -2.09
#